data_AF-U2SKZ2-F1
#
_entry.id   AF-U2SKZ2-F1
#
_cell.length_a   1.000
_cell.length_b   1.000
_cell.length_c   1.000
_cell.angle_alpha   90.00
_cell.angle_beta   90.00
_cell.angle_gamma   90.00
#
_symmetry.space_group_name_H-M   'P 1'
#
loop_
_entity.id
_entity.type
_entity.pdbx_description
1 polymer ?
#
loop_
_entity_poly.entity_id
_entity_poly.type
_entity_poly.pdbx_seq_one_letter_code
_entity_poly.pdbx_strand_id
1 'polypeptide(L)'
;MRIFLKIIEIRRRRKMIEKNENKFISKVKGFLILVLFTLIYFFFQKTIYPVLGLLFWLVFAMSSGGIILNALEFLNFPQEVISIVAIVISGIALIMVLMLVFYLGYLCSKFLKKINKTVLGGVMIAILIYFLYKIFTETDEDTTMFAPTAREVHIFCTTSHIFYTIGAFYSDKVKKILDRIKFKRKK
;
A
#
# COMPACT_ATOMS: atom_id res chain seq x y z
N MET A 1 2.04 -39.01 50.90
CA MET A 1 1.40 -39.01 49.56
C MET A 1 0.61 -37.73 49.24
N ARG A 2 -0.30 -37.24 50.10
CA ARG A 2 -1.12 -36.03 49.82
C ARG A 2 -0.34 -34.73 49.53
N ILE A 3 0.77 -34.49 50.23
CA ILE A 3 1.57 -33.26 50.08
C ILE A 3 2.17 -33.18 48.67
N PHE A 4 2.65 -34.32 48.14
CA PHE A 4 3.26 -34.42 46.83
C PHE A 4 2.24 -34.11 45.70
N LEU A 5 1.02 -34.63 45.84
CA LEU A 5 -0.10 -34.34 44.94
C LEU A 5 -0.44 -32.84 44.92
N LYS A 6 -0.46 -32.19 46.09
CA LYS A 6 -0.76 -30.75 46.22
C LYS A 6 0.30 -29.89 45.53
N ILE A 7 1.58 -30.27 45.63
CA ILE A 7 2.69 -29.56 44.96
C ILE A 7 2.58 -29.67 43.43
N ILE A 8 2.24 -30.86 42.91
CA ILE A 8 2.05 -31.07 41.47
C ILE A 8 0.89 -30.22 40.94
N GLU A 9 -0.22 -30.15 41.69
CA GLU A 9 -1.38 -29.35 41.29
C GLU A 9 -1.08 -27.85 41.30
N ILE A 10 -0.37 -27.35 42.31
CA ILE A 10 0.08 -25.94 42.38
C ILE A 10 1.02 -25.61 41.21
N ARG A 11 1.95 -26.51 40.86
CA ARG A 11 2.86 -26.32 39.73
C ARG A 11 2.11 -26.31 38.40
N ARG A 12 1.08 -27.14 38.26
CA ARG A 12 0.19 -27.16 37.08
C ARG A 12 -0.62 -25.86 36.96
N ARG A 13 -1.20 -25.37 38.07
CA ARG A 13 -1.94 -24.09 38.09
C ARG A 13 -1.03 -22.91 37.75
N ARG A 14 0.20 -22.84 38.28
CA ARG A 14 1.16 -21.78 37.93
C ARG A 14 1.48 -21.75 36.43
N LYS A 15 1.78 -22.91 35.81
CA LYS A 15 2.02 -22.99 34.36
C LYS A 15 0.81 -22.54 33.52
N MET A 16 -0.40 -22.83 33.99
CA MET A 16 -1.64 -22.39 33.32
C MET A 16 -1.81 -20.86 33.39
N ILE A 17 -1.54 -20.26 34.55
CA ILE A 17 -1.63 -18.80 34.75
C ILE A 17 -0.60 -18.08 33.85
N GLU A 18 0.65 -18.50 33.88
CA GLU A 18 1.73 -17.91 33.08
C GLU A 18 1.46 -18.01 31.56
N LYS A 19 0.92 -19.15 31.11
CA LYS A 19 0.49 -19.33 29.71
C LYS A 19 -0.65 -18.37 29.33
N ASN A 20 -1.60 -18.14 30.24
CA ASN A 20 -2.73 -17.26 30.01
C ASN A 20 -2.30 -15.78 29.97
N GLU A 21 -1.40 -15.38 30.86
CA GLU A 21 -0.79 -14.03 30.85
C GLU A 21 -0.01 -13.78 29.56
N ASN A 22 0.85 -14.71 29.15
CA ASN A 22 1.60 -14.60 27.89
C ASN A 22 0.67 -14.55 26.66
N LYS A 23 -0.44 -15.29 26.67
CA LYS A 23 -1.48 -15.22 25.63
C LYS A 23 -2.20 -13.88 25.62
N PHE A 24 -2.46 -13.29 26.78
CA PHE A 24 -3.11 -11.98 26.89
C PHE A 24 -2.17 -10.86 26.41
N ILE A 25 -0.92 -10.84 26.88
CA ILE A 25 0.10 -9.85 26.49
C ILE A 25 0.39 -9.90 24.99
N SER A 26 0.48 -11.09 24.39
CA SER A 26 0.66 -11.22 22.95
C SER A 26 -0.54 -10.70 22.14
N LYS A 27 -1.76 -10.86 22.64
CA LYS A 27 -2.97 -10.30 22.01
C LYS A 27 -3.00 -8.77 22.07
N VAL A 28 -2.64 -8.17 23.21
CA VAL A 28 -2.55 -6.71 23.38
C VAL A 28 -1.45 -6.12 22.48
N LYS A 29 -0.26 -6.75 22.41
CA LYS A 29 0.81 -6.33 21.50
C LYS A 29 0.37 -6.36 20.03
N GLY A 30 -0.34 -7.41 19.62
CA GLY A 30 -0.89 -7.52 18.26
C GLY A 30 -1.90 -6.41 17.93
N PHE A 31 -2.74 -6.04 18.90
CA PHE A 31 -3.69 -4.93 18.75
C PHE A 31 -2.98 -3.57 18.66
N LEU A 32 -1.97 -3.33 19.51
CA LEU A 32 -1.20 -2.08 19.47
C LEU A 32 -0.47 -1.90 18.13
N ILE A 33 0.11 -2.98 17.60
CA ILE A 33 0.75 -2.98 16.27
C ILE A 33 -0.28 -2.68 15.17
N LEU A 34 -1.50 -3.23 15.25
CA LEU A 34 -2.56 -2.94 14.29
C LEU A 34 -2.97 -1.46 14.33
N VAL A 35 -3.17 -0.90 15.52
CA VAL A 35 -3.55 0.51 15.69
C VAL A 35 -2.45 1.43 15.14
N LEU A 36 -1.19 1.16 15.53
CA LEU A 36 -0.05 1.93 15.05
C LEU A 36 0.09 1.83 13.53
N PHE A 37 -0.05 0.62 12.97
CA PHE A 37 -0.02 0.40 11.53
C PHE A 37 -1.15 1.17 10.82
N THR A 38 -2.36 1.15 11.37
CA THR A 38 -3.52 1.84 10.77
C THR A 38 -3.33 3.34 10.76
N LEU A 39 -2.82 3.93 11.86
CA LEU A 39 -2.52 5.36 11.94
C LEU A 39 -1.45 5.77 10.94
N ILE A 40 -0.34 5.03 10.88
CA ILE A 40 0.75 5.30 9.93
C ILE A 40 0.22 5.15 8.51
N TYR A 41 -0.50 4.06 8.21
CA TYR A 41 -1.04 3.81 6.89
C TYR A 41 -2.00 4.92 6.44
N PHE A 42 -2.91 5.33 7.31
CA PHE A 42 -3.82 6.43 7.06
C PHE A 42 -3.06 7.75 6.80
N PHE A 43 -1.97 8.01 7.54
CA PHE A 43 -1.12 9.18 7.31
C PHE A 43 -0.41 9.13 5.95
N PHE A 44 0.15 7.98 5.57
CA PHE A 44 0.72 7.79 4.23
C PHE A 44 -0.33 8.01 3.14
N GLN A 45 -1.56 7.57 3.37
CA GLN A 45 -2.65 7.70 2.41
C GLN A 45 -3.22 9.10 2.26
N LYS A 46 -3.32 9.84 3.37
CA LYS A 46 -3.87 11.20 3.36
C LYS A 46 -2.82 12.23 2.93
N THR A 47 -1.55 12.01 3.27
CA THR A 47 -0.49 13.01 3.07
C THR A 47 0.45 12.63 1.94
N ILE A 48 1.03 11.42 1.98
CA ILE A 48 2.12 11.04 1.07
C ILE A 48 1.61 10.66 -0.33
N TYR A 49 0.56 9.84 -0.47
CA TYR A 49 0.06 9.45 -1.80
C TYR A 49 -0.49 10.62 -2.63
N PRO A 50 -1.23 11.58 -2.04
CA PRO A 50 -1.65 12.78 -2.75
C PRO A 50 -0.47 13.62 -3.22
N VAL A 51 0.52 13.82 -2.34
CA VAL A 51 1.75 14.54 -2.68
C VAL A 51 2.56 13.82 -3.76
N LEU A 52 2.62 12.48 -3.72
CA LEU A 52 3.25 11.69 -4.78
C LEU A 52 2.50 11.81 -6.11
N GLY A 53 1.17 11.81 -6.10
CA GLY A 53 0.36 12.04 -7.29
C GLY A 53 0.56 13.45 -7.86
N LEU A 54 0.61 14.46 -7.00
CA LEU A 54 0.92 15.84 -7.36
C LEU A 54 2.34 15.99 -7.89
N LEU A 55 3.33 15.37 -7.26
CA LEU A 55 4.73 15.41 -7.69
C LEU A 55 4.90 14.68 -9.03
N PHE A 56 4.25 13.53 -9.19
CA PHE A 56 4.19 12.81 -10.46
C PHE A 56 3.59 13.70 -11.54
N TRP A 57 2.44 14.32 -11.26
CA TRP A 57 1.82 15.26 -12.19
C TRP A 57 2.72 16.45 -12.50
N LEU A 58 3.36 17.06 -11.51
CA LEU A 58 4.21 18.24 -11.71
C LEU A 58 5.44 17.90 -12.55
N VAL A 59 6.13 16.80 -12.24
CA VAL A 59 7.30 16.35 -13.02
C VAL A 59 6.86 15.97 -14.42
N PHE A 60 5.74 15.25 -14.58
CA PHE A 60 5.33 14.78 -15.90
C PHE A 60 4.66 15.88 -16.73
N ALA A 61 3.67 16.60 -16.21
CA ALA A 61 2.99 17.69 -16.91
C ALA A 61 3.95 18.85 -17.25
N MET A 62 4.82 19.28 -16.32
CA MET A 62 5.72 20.42 -16.57
C MET A 62 6.99 20.01 -17.33
N SER A 63 7.66 18.91 -16.95
CA SER A 63 8.94 18.53 -17.56
C SER A 63 8.79 17.80 -18.89
N SER A 64 7.74 16.98 -19.04
CA SER A 64 7.57 16.15 -20.24
C SER A 64 6.87 16.93 -21.37
N GLY A 65 5.97 17.85 -21.03
CA GLY A 65 5.33 18.73 -22.01
C GLY A 65 6.37 19.52 -22.81
N GLY A 66 7.19 20.35 -22.15
CA GLY A 66 8.14 21.21 -22.86
C GLY A 66 9.30 20.49 -23.54
N ILE A 67 9.88 19.44 -22.94
CA ILE A 67 11.09 18.79 -23.48
C ILE A 67 10.74 17.73 -24.52
N ILE A 68 9.66 16.95 -24.31
CA ILE A 68 9.25 15.91 -25.26
C ILE A 68 8.54 16.51 -26.46
N LEU A 69 7.63 17.49 -26.28
CA LEU A 69 7.01 18.16 -27.44
C LEU A 69 8.07 18.80 -28.32
N ASN A 70 9.01 19.55 -27.74
CA ASN A 70 10.02 20.29 -28.50
C ASN A 70 11.05 19.35 -29.19
N ALA A 71 11.44 18.24 -28.57
CA ALA A 71 12.30 17.23 -29.20
C ALA A 71 11.58 16.43 -30.30
N LEU A 72 10.27 16.21 -30.17
CA LEU A 72 9.47 15.41 -31.10
C LEU A 72 8.89 16.25 -32.26
N GLU A 73 8.67 17.55 -32.01
CA GLU A 73 8.40 18.58 -33.01
C GLU A 73 9.66 18.87 -33.86
N PHE A 74 10.85 18.87 -33.26
CA PHE A 74 12.13 18.87 -34.00
C PHE A 74 12.28 17.64 -34.92
N LEU A 75 11.70 16.50 -34.55
CA LEU A 75 11.65 15.29 -35.38
C LEU A 75 10.55 15.34 -36.46
N ASN A 76 9.80 16.44 -36.59
CA ASN A 76 8.72 16.65 -37.58
C ASN A 76 7.64 15.54 -37.57
N PHE A 77 7.40 14.90 -36.42
CA PHE A 77 6.30 13.95 -36.30
C PHE A 77 4.95 14.67 -36.29
N PRO A 78 3.90 14.07 -36.87
CA PRO A 78 2.55 14.65 -36.77
C PRO A 78 2.08 14.68 -35.30
N GLN A 79 1.33 15.72 -34.95
CA GLN A 79 0.82 15.99 -33.59
C GLN A 79 0.18 14.76 -32.91
N GLU A 80 -0.52 13.94 -33.70
CA GLU A 80 -1.15 12.69 -33.26
C GLU A 80 -0.13 11.68 -32.71
N VAL A 81 1.01 11.51 -33.40
CA VAL A 81 2.07 10.58 -32.99
C VAL A 81 2.77 11.11 -31.74
N ILE A 82 2.93 12.42 -31.62
CA ILE A 82 3.53 13.06 -30.44
C ILE A 82 2.69 12.80 -29.19
N SER A 83 1.38 13.00 -29.29
CA SER A 83 0.43 12.74 -28.20
C SER A 83 0.47 11.27 -27.76
N ILE A 84 0.46 10.33 -28.71
CA ILE A 84 0.54 8.90 -28.42
C ILE A 84 1.83 8.55 -27.66
N VAL A 85 2.97 9.05 -28.12
CA VAL A 85 4.27 8.79 -27.47
C VAL A 85 4.30 9.36 -26.05
N ALA A 86 3.81 10.60 -25.85
CA ALA A 86 3.74 11.22 -24.53
C ALA A 86 2.85 10.41 -23.56
N ILE A 87 1.69 9.92 -24.03
CA ILE A 87 0.79 9.07 -23.23
C ILE A 87 1.49 7.76 -22.86
N VAL A 88 2.21 7.11 -23.78
CA VAL A 88 2.92 5.86 -23.51
C VAL A 88 4.01 6.05 -22.45
N ILE A 89 4.83 7.09 -22.57
CA ILE A 89 5.89 7.36 -21.57
C ILE A 89 5.26 7.69 -20.21
N SER A 90 4.18 8.47 -20.18
CA SER A 90 3.40 8.74 -18.96
C SER A 90 2.86 7.47 -18.32
N GLY A 91 2.28 6.57 -19.12
CA GLY A 91 1.78 5.27 -18.67
C GLY A 91 2.88 4.40 -18.06
N ILE A 92 4.06 4.33 -18.69
CA ILE A 92 5.22 3.59 -18.16
C ILE A 92 5.66 4.17 -16.82
N ALA A 93 5.73 5.50 -16.71
CA ALA A 93 6.10 6.18 -15.47
C ALA A 93 5.06 5.93 -14.35
N LEU A 94 3.77 5.96 -14.68
CA LEU A 94 2.69 5.63 -13.74
C LEU A 94 2.82 4.17 -13.24
N ILE A 95 3.10 3.22 -14.14
CA ILE A 95 3.34 1.81 -13.79
C ILE A 95 4.54 1.65 -12.86
N MET A 96 5.63 2.40 -13.06
CA MET A 96 6.80 2.40 -12.18
C MET A 96 6.44 2.84 -10.75
N VAL A 97 5.63 3.90 -10.61
CA VAL A 97 5.16 4.36 -9.30
C VAL A 97 4.25 3.32 -8.65
N LEU A 98 3.30 2.75 -9.40
CA LEU A 98 2.42 1.68 -8.91
C LEU A 98 3.20 0.44 -8.45
N MET A 99 4.26 0.06 -9.18
CA MET A 99 5.18 -1.02 -8.78
C MET A 99 5.88 -0.71 -7.45
N LEU A 100 6.28 0.53 -7.22
CA LEU A 100 6.90 0.95 -5.96
C LEU A 100 5.90 0.85 -4.79
N VAL A 101 4.65 1.28 -4.99
CA VAL A 101 3.57 1.13 -3.99
C VAL A 101 3.29 -0.35 -3.69
N PHE A 102 3.20 -1.18 -4.73
CA PHE A 102 3.02 -2.61 -4.61
C PHE A 102 4.17 -3.26 -3.81
N TYR A 103 5.41 -2.87 -4.11
CA TYR A 103 6.58 -3.35 -3.39
C TYR A 103 6.56 -2.94 -1.92
N LEU A 104 6.13 -1.72 -1.61
CA LEU A 104 5.94 -1.25 -0.23
C LEU A 104 4.92 -2.14 0.52
N GLY A 105 3.78 -2.46 -0.13
CA GLY A 105 2.80 -3.41 0.38
C GLY A 105 3.39 -4.80 0.64
N TYR A 106 4.17 -5.31 -0.30
CA TYR A 106 4.91 -6.56 -0.14
C TYR A 106 5.90 -6.53 1.05
N LEU A 107 6.60 -5.41 1.27
CA LEU A 107 7.52 -5.25 2.40
C LEU A 107 6.77 -5.25 3.73
N CYS A 108 5.67 -4.50 3.81
CA CYS A 108 4.80 -4.43 4.98
C CYS A 108 4.15 -5.79 5.30
N SER A 109 3.91 -6.64 4.29
CA SER A 109 3.33 -7.97 4.50
C SER A 109 4.06 -8.82 5.54
N LYS A 110 5.40 -8.68 5.64
CA LYS A 110 6.21 -9.42 6.63
C LYS A 110 5.85 -9.05 8.06
N PHE A 111 5.51 -7.79 8.30
CA PHE A 111 5.07 -7.30 9.60
C PHE A 111 3.61 -7.65 9.85
N LEU A 112 2.78 -7.51 8.82
CA LEU A 112 1.34 -7.77 8.86
C LEU A 112 0.99 -9.24 9.06
N LYS A 113 1.85 -10.18 8.65
CA LYS A 113 1.69 -11.62 8.91
C LYS A 113 1.57 -11.99 10.39
N LYS A 114 2.06 -11.14 11.30
CA LYS A 114 1.95 -11.36 12.75
C LYS A 114 0.55 -11.03 13.29
N ILE A 115 -0.31 -10.42 12.48
CA ILE A 115 -1.64 -9.94 12.84
C ILE A 115 -2.70 -10.88 12.24
N ASN A 116 -3.90 -10.93 12.84
CA ASN A 116 -5.02 -11.69 12.30
C ASN A 116 -5.45 -11.13 10.93
N LYS A 117 -5.39 -11.97 9.89
CA LYS A 117 -5.74 -11.60 8.50
C LYS A 117 -7.16 -11.07 8.37
N THR A 118 -8.12 -11.58 9.15
CA THR A 118 -9.52 -11.14 9.09
C THR A 118 -9.68 -9.71 9.60
N VAL A 119 -9.05 -9.38 10.72
CA VAL A 119 -9.11 -8.03 11.32
C VAL A 119 -8.40 -7.03 10.41
N LEU A 120 -7.21 -7.39 9.92
CA LEU A 120 -6.46 -6.54 9.00
C LEU A 120 -7.22 -6.30 7.69
N GLY A 121 -7.86 -7.35 7.14
CA GLY A 121 -8.68 -7.23 5.93
C GLY A 121 -9.87 -6.30 6.14
N GLY A 122 -10.54 -6.41 7.29
CA GLY A 122 -11.63 -5.50 7.67
C GLY A 122 -11.18 -4.05 7.73
N VAL A 123 -10.01 -3.76 8.33
CA VAL A 123 -9.45 -2.41 8.36
C VAL A 123 -9.15 -1.88 6.95
N MET A 124 -8.52 -2.70 6.09
CA MET A 124 -8.22 -2.28 4.71
C MET A 124 -9.48 -2.00 3.88
N ILE A 125 -10.57 -2.77 4.09
CA ILE A 125 -11.86 -2.55 3.43
C ILE A 125 -12.53 -1.29 3.95
N ALA A 126 -12.53 -1.06 5.27
CA ALA A 126 -13.11 0.15 5.87
C ALA A 126 -12.43 1.41 5.33
N ILE A 127 -11.11 1.38 5.19
CA ILE A 127 -10.34 2.47 4.60
C ILE A 127 -10.68 2.64 3.12
N LEU A 128 -10.78 1.55 2.35
CA LEU A 128 -11.19 1.61 0.95
C LEU A 128 -12.57 2.26 0.78
N ILE A 129 -13.56 1.88 1.59
CA ILE A 129 -14.91 2.47 1.59
C ILE A 129 -14.85 3.97 1.92
N TYR A 130 -14.03 4.38 2.89
CA TYR A 130 -13.82 5.80 3.21
C TYR A 130 -13.32 6.60 1.99
N PHE A 131 -12.37 6.06 1.24
CA PHE A 131 -11.86 6.71 0.02
C PHE A 131 -12.90 6.74 -1.11
N LEU A 132 -13.63 5.64 -1.34
CA LEU A 132 -14.71 5.63 -2.33
C LEU A 132 -15.78 6.66 -1.99
N TYR A 133 -16.21 6.73 -0.73
CA TYR A 133 -17.17 7.74 -0.28
C TYR A 133 -16.66 9.15 -0.60
N LYS A 134 -15.39 9.43 -0.29
CA LYS A 134 -14.77 10.72 -0.54
C LYS A 134 -14.71 11.09 -2.03
N ILE A 135 -14.48 10.13 -2.94
CA ILE A 135 -14.56 10.37 -4.39
C ILE A 135 -15.95 10.85 -4.83
N PHE A 136 -17.01 10.31 -4.22
CA PHE A 136 -18.40 10.65 -4.59
C PHE A 136 -18.92 11.91 -3.89
N THR A 137 -18.37 12.29 -2.74
CA THR A 137 -18.85 13.44 -1.97
C THR A 137 -18.03 14.72 -2.19
N GLU A 138 -16.78 14.63 -2.62
CA GLU A 138 -16.03 15.82 -3.05
C GLU A 138 -16.67 16.36 -4.35
N THR A 139 -17.28 17.53 -4.23
CA THR A 139 -17.83 18.31 -5.36
C THR A 139 -16.75 19.29 -5.79
N ASP A 140 -16.43 19.27 -7.10
CA ASP A 140 -15.26 19.92 -7.70
C ASP A 140 -15.28 21.45 -7.51
N GLU A 141 -14.46 21.97 -6.58
CA GLU A 141 -14.25 23.41 -6.41
C GLU A 141 -12.80 23.71 -6.03
N ASP A 142 -11.88 23.55 -6.98
CA ASP A 142 -10.63 24.34 -7.06
C ASP A 142 -9.89 24.02 -8.36
N THR A 143 -10.34 24.63 -9.45
CA THR A 143 -9.70 24.56 -10.77
C THR A 143 -8.49 25.48 -10.83
N THR A 144 -7.39 25.12 -10.17
CA THR A 144 -6.09 25.67 -10.57
C THR A 144 -5.65 24.94 -11.83
N MET A 145 -5.50 25.65 -12.95
CA MET A 145 -5.26 25.15 -14.33
C MET A 145 -4.07 24.16 -14.49
N PHE A 146 -3.22 24.03 -13.47
CA PHE A 146 -2.01 23.20 -13.50
C PHE A 146 -1.93 22.11 -12.41
N ALA A 147 -2.96 21.96 -11.57
CA ALA A 147 -3.01 20.89 -10.56
C ALA A 147 -4.03 19.82 -10.95
N PRO A 148 -3.73 18.52 -10.68
CA PRO A 148 -4.70 17.45 -10.84
C PRO A 148 -5.90 17.72 -9.93
N THR A 149 -7.10 17.45 -10.43
CA THR A 149 -8.33 17.66 -9.66
C THR A 149 -8.32 16.81 -8.38
N ALA A 150 -9.00 17.28 -7.33
CA ALA A 150 -9.13 16.53 -6.09
C ALA A 150 -9.63 15.09 -6.35
N ARG A 151 -10.56 14.94 -7.31
CA ARG A 151 -11.05 13.65 -7.79
C ARG A 151 -9.95 12.76 -8.36
N GLU A 152 -9.10 13.25 -9.26
CA GLU A 152 -8.00 12.47 -9.84
C GLU A 152 -6.99 12.00 -8.79
N VAL A 153 -6.67 12.88 -7.83
CA VAL A 153 -5.80 12.54 -6.70
C VAL A 153 -6.41 11.44 -5.84
N HIS A 154 -7.72 11.50 -5.59
CA HIS A 154 -8.45 10.46 -4.86
C HIS A 154 -8.54 9.13 -5.63
N ILE A 155 -8.70 9.16 -6.96
CA ILE A 155 -8.65 7.98 -7.82
C ILE A 155 -7.25 7.34 -7.74
N PHE A 156 -6.19 8.14 -7.88
CA PHE A 156 -4.81 7.67 -7.76
C PHE A 156 -4.54 7.04 -6.39
N CYS A 157 -5.03 7.66 -5.31
CA CYS A 157 -4.92 7.15 -3.95
C CYS A 157 -5.67 5.82 -3.76
N THR A 158 -6.86 5.70 -4.34
CA THR A 158 -7.67 4.47 -4.29
C THR A 158 -7.02 3.34 -5.07
N THR A 159 -6.52 3.61 -6.28
CA THR A 159 -5.77 2.63 -7.07
C THR A 159 -4.50 2.20 -6.33
N SER A 160 -3.75 3.15 -5.76
CA SER A 160 -2.57 2.88 -4.94
C SER A 160 -2.89 2.01 -3.72
N HIS A 161 -4.03 2.23 -3.06
CA HIS A 161 -4.53 1.38 -1.96
C HIS A 161 -4.76 -0.06 -2.41
N ILE A 162 -5.39 -0.24 -3.57
CA ILE A 162 -5.65 -1.58 -4.14
C ILE A 162 -4.32 -2.29 -4.45
N PHE A 163 -3.38 -1.62 -5.09
CA PHE A 163 -2.05 -2.20 -5.35
C PHE A 163 -1.29 -2.54 -4.06
N TYR A 164 -1.34 -1.65 -3.07
CA TYR A 164 -0.74 -1.88 -1.76
C TYR A 164 -1.36 -3.10 -1.07
N THR A 165 -2.68 -3.19 -1.02
CA THR A 165 -3.40 -4.29 -0.37
C THR A 165 -3.14 -5.62 -1.07
N ILE A 166 -3.08 -5.65 -2.40
CA ILE A 166 -2.69 -6.86 -3.13
C ILE A 166 -1.26 -7.26 -2.77
N GLY A 167 -0.31 -6.31 -2.77
CA GLY A 167 1.08 -6.56 -2.37
C GLY A 167 1.20 -7.10 -0.95
N ALA A 168 0.42 -6.55 -0.02
CA ALA A 168 0.39 -6.95 1.38
C ALA A 168 -0.22 -8.35 1.58
N PHE A 169 -1.40 -8.63 1.02
CA PHE A 169 -2.14 -9.88 1.25
C PHE A 169 -1.66 -11.05 0.39
N TYR A 170 -1.24 -10.80 -0.85
CA TYR A 170 -0.77 -11.84 -1.78
C TYR A 170 0.75 -12.01 -1.77
N SER A 171 1.45 -11.44 -0.79
CA SER A 171 2.91 -11.53 -0.65
C SER A 171 3.46 -12.96 -0.72
N ASP A 172 2.74 -13.97 -0.22
CA ASP A 172 3.14 -15.38 -0.31
C ASP A 172 3.18 -15.89 -1.75
N LYS A 173 2.19 -15.49 -2.57
CA LYS A 173 2.17 -15.82 -4.01
C LYS A 173 3.27 -15.06 -4.75
N VAL A 174 3.45 -13.78 -4.45
CA VAL A 174 4.51 -12.94 -5.04
C VAL A 174 5.89 -13.51 -4.73
N LYS A 175 6.12 -13.91 -3.48
CA LYS A 175 7.37 -14.55 -3.06
C LYS A 175 7.64 -15.83 -3.84
N LYS A 176 6.63 -16.69 -4.02
CA LYS A 176 6.75 -17.92 -4.80
C LYS A 176 7.12 -17.65 -6.27
N ILE A 177 6.58 -16.59 -6.87
CA ILE A 177 6.91 -16.16 -8.23
C ILE A 177 8.35 -15.63 -8.28
N LEU A 178 8.74 -14.75 -7.36
CA LEU A 178 10.08 -14.18 -7.29
C LEU A 178 11.15 -15.26 -7.07
N ASP A 179 10.88 -16.22 -6.19
CA ASP A 179 11.78 -17.35 -5.93
C ASP A 179 11.94 -18.22 -7.18
N ARG A 180 10.87 -18.46 -7.95
CA ARG A 180 10.95 -19.17 -9.25
C ARG A 180 11.78 -18.41 -10.28
N ILE A 181 11.62 -17.10 -10.39
CA ILE A 181 12.40 -16.26 -11.31
C ILE A 181 13.88 -16.29 -10.92
N LYS A 182 14.19 -16.18 -9.62
CA LYS A 182 15.55 -16.21 -9.09
C LYS A 182 16.22 -17.57 -9.29
N PHE A 183 15.47 -18.66 -9.17
CA PHE A 183 15.96 -20.02 -9.41
C PHE A 183 16.24 -20.27 -10.90
N LYS A 184 15.39 -19.74 -11.81
CA LYS A 184 15.63 -19.81 -13.25
C LYS A 184 16.87 -19.05 -13.72
N ARG A 185 17.28 -18.00 -13.01
CA ARG A 185 18.47 -17.19 -13.34
C ARG A 185 19.79 -17.82 -12.86
N LYS A 186 19.73 -18.83 -11.98
CA LYS A 186 20.89 -19.53 -11.41
C LYS A 186 21.23 -20.85 -12.13
N LYS A 187 20.48 -21.20 -13.16
CA LYS A 187 20.66 -22.39 -13.98
C LYS A 187 21.06 -21.94 -15.39
#